data_AF-A0A7H1Q3P7-F1
#
_entry.id   AF-A0A7H1Q3P7-F1
#
_cell.length_a   1.000
_cell.length_b   1.000
_cell.length_c   1.000
_cell.angle_alpha   90.00
_cell.angle_beta   90.00
_cell.angle_gamma   90.00
#
_symmetry.space_group_name_H-M   'P 1'
#
loop_
_entity.id
_entity.type
_entity.pdbx_description
1 polymer ?
#
loop_
_entity_poly.entity_id
_entity_poly.type
_entity_poly.pdbx_seq_one_letter_code
_entity_poly.pdbx_strand_id
1 'polypeptide(L)'
;MKLPRVHCRECQRPIAAGPVAGSLSKGRLCRHDPPDRRARYGDSLVSCPGSLAIVDLPRPAEQLEFMEAGEGQELDEMPVGPLGTVALF
;
A
#
# COMPACT_ATOMS: atom_id res chain seq x y z
N MET A 1 7.95 4.34 -8.53
CA MET A 1 7.83 5.59 -7.74
C MET A 1 8.38 5.39 -6.34
N LYS A 2 8.99 6.41 -5.73
CA LYS A 2 9.55 6.34 -4.35
C LYS A 2 8.59 7.03 -3.39
N LEU A 3 8.10 6.31 -2.38
CA LEU A 3 7.20 6.87 -1.36
C LEU A 3 7.94 7.91 -0.48
N PRO A 4 7.27 9.03 -0.11
CA PRO A 4 7.84 9.98 0.84
C PRO A 4 8.04 9.31 2.21
N ARG A 5 9.06 9.76 2.95
CA ARG A 5 9.30 9.30 4.32
C ARG A 5 8.87 10.38 5.31
N VAL A 6 8.13 9.97 6.33
CA VAL A 6 7.65 10.82 7.43
C VAL A 6 8.10 10.19 8.75
N HIS A 7 8.42 11.00 9.74
CA HIS A 7 8.82 10.50 11.05
C HIS A 7 7.61 9.90 11.78
N CYS A 8 7.74 8.65 12.22
CA CYS A 8 6.73 8.00 13.05
C CYS A 8 6.63 8.70 14.41
N ARG A 9 5.44 9.13 14.83
CA ARG A 9 5.27 9.83 16.12
C ARG A 9 5.62 8.95 17.33
N GLU A 10 5.46 7.64 17.20
CA GLU A 10 5.75 6.68 18.28
C GLU A 10 7.23 6.37 18.43
N CYS A 11 7.92 6.05 17.34
CA CYS A 11 9.31 5.56 17.39
C CYS A 11 10.33 6.49 16.74
N GLN A 12 9.88 7.61 16.18
CA GLN A 12 10.70 8.66 15.53
C GLN A 12 11.55 8.18 14.35
N ARG A 13 11.37 6.94 13.88
CA ARG A 13 12.04 6.45 12.67
C ARG A 13 11.41 7.10 11.44
N PRO A 14 12.21 7.42 10.40
CA PRO A 14 11.66 7.85 9.12
C PRO A 14 11.03 6.65 8.43
N ILE A 15 9.72 6.62 8.27
CA ILE A 15 8.96 5.50 7.68
C ILE A 15 8.31 5.97 6.38
N ALA A 16 8.27 5.10 5.37
CA ALA A 16 7.55 5.40 4.13
C ALA A 16 6.05 5.58 4.41
N ALA A 17 5.43 6.56 3.77
CA ALA A 17 4.00 6.82 3.88
C ALA A 17 3.34 6.66 2.50
N GLY A 18 2.35 5.79 2.41
CA GLY A 18 1.52 5.63 1.21
C GLY A 18 0.25 6.49 1.29
N PRO A 19 -0.28 6.99 0.16
CA PRO A 19 -1.49 7.82 0.18
C PRO A 19 -2.70 7.09 0.76
N VAL A 20 -3.64 7.86 1.31
CA VAL A 20 -4.95 7.36 1.75
C VAL A 20 -5.99 7.70 0.68
N ALA A 21 -6.84 6.73 0.33
CA ALA A 21 -7.92 6.95 -0.64
C ALA A 21 -8.81 8.12 -0.21
N GLY A 22 -9.14 9.00 -1.17
CA GLY A 22 -9.95 10.20 -0.93
C GLY A 22 -9.19 11.38 -0.31
N SER A 23 -7.89 11.25 0.02
CA SER A 23 -7.11 12.38 0.54
C SER A 23 -5.63 12.29 0.13
N LEU A 24 -5.29 12.92 -0.99
CA LEU A 24 -3.93 12.90 -1.55
C LEU A 24 -2.91 13.67 -0.69
N SER A 25 -3.34 14.58 0.18
CA SER A 25 -2.45 15.27 1.14
C SER A 25 -2.13 14.43 2.38
N LYS A 26 -2.80 13.29 2.56
CA LYS A 26 -2.64 12.40 3.70
C LYS A 26 -2.02 11.07 3.29
N GLY A 27 -1.32 10.46 4.22
CA GLY A 27 -0.75 9.13 4.05
C GLY A 27 -0.84 8.27 5.29
N ARG A 28 -0.71 6.97 5.12
CA ARG A 28 -0.56 6.00 6.20
C ARG A 28 0.87 5.50 6.22
N LEU A 29 1.47 5.47 7.41
CA LEU A 29 2.80 4.90 7.58
C LEU A 29 2.79 3.42 7.22
N CYS A 30 3.77 2.97 6.45
CA CYS A 30 3.98 1.54 6.21
C CYS A 30 4.18 0.81 7.55
N ARG A 31 3.67 -0.43 7.63
CA ARG A 31 3.90 -1.27 8.80
C ARG A 31 5.39 -1.42 9.04
N HIS A 32 5.79 -1.19 10.28
CA HIS A 32 7.17 -1.30 10.73
C HIS A 32 7.21 -1.77 12.18
N ASP A 33 8.35 -2.35 12.58
CA ASP A 33 8.56 -2.80 13.95
C ASP A 33 9.07 -1.65 14.84
N PRO A 34 8.73 -1.64 16.14
CA PRO A 34 9.39 -0.76 17.10
C PRO A 34 10.88 -1.12 17.23
N PRO A 35 11.75 -0.16 17.56
CA PRO A 35 13.20 -0.37 17.59
C PRO A 35 13.65 -1.45 18.57
N ASP A 36 12.90 -1.68 19.65
CA ASP A 36 13.18 -2.65 20.71
C ASP A 36 12.20 -3.84 20.71
N ARG A 37 11.62 -4.16 19.54
CA ARG A 37 10.62 -5.23 19.38
C ARG A 37 11.04 -6.54 20.04
N ARG A 38 12.27 -7.02 19.77
CA ARG A 38 12.78 -8.29 20.31
C ARG A 38 12.86 -8.28 21.84
N ALA A 39 13.27 -7.17 22.44
CA ALA A 39 13.40 -7.06 23.89
C ALA A 39 12.03 -7.04 24.59
N ARG A 40 11.02 -6.40 23.99
CA ARG A 40 9.68 -6.27 24.59
C ARG A 40 8.73 -7.43 24.29
N TYR A 41 8.86 -8.04 23.11
CA TYR A 41 7.87 -8.98 22.59
C TYR A 41 8.49 -10.33 22.16
N GLY A 42 9.79 -10.53 22.39
CA GLY A 42 10.50 -11.74 21.98
C GLY A 42 10.40 -11.97 20.47
N ASP A 43 9.96 -13.17 20.09
CA ASP A 43 9.77 -13.58 18.70
C ASP A 43 8.41 -13.20 18.12
N SER A 44 7.54 -12.55 18.91
CA SER A 44 6.24 -12.09 18.41
C SER A 44 6.39 -10.95 17.39
N LEU A 45 5.62 -11.04 16.29
CA LEU A 45 5.58 -10.04 15.23
C LEU A 45 4.61 -8.90 15.59
N VAL A 46 5.11 -7.96 16.40
CA VAL A 46 4.34 -6.77 16.82
C VAL A 46 4.79 -5.55 16.03
N SER A 47 3.88 -4.98 15.23
CA SER A 47 4.13 -3.71 14.56
C SER A 47 4.05 -2.53 15.54
N CYS A 48 4.81 -1.48 15.25
CA CYS A 48 4.73 -0.21 15.96
C CYS A 48 3.31 0.37 15.81
N PRO A 49 2.65 0.81 16.92
CA PRO A 49 1.31 1.39 16.89
C PRO A 49 1.17 2.56 15.89
N GLY A 50 2.26 3.32 15.70
CA GLY A 50 2.30 4.44 14.78
C GLY A 50 2.06 4.05 13.32
N SER A 51 2.20 2.78 12.96
CA SER A 51 1.84 2.26 11.62
C SER A 51 0.36 2.45 11.28
N LEU A 52 -0.51 2.61 12.29
CA LEU A 52 -1.94 2.86 12.09
C LEU A 52 -2.27 4.34 11.89
N ALA A 53 -1.32 5.25 12.15
CA ALA A 53 -1.55 6.67 12.08
C ALA A 53 -1.71 7.16 10.63
N ILE A 54 -2.65 8.07 10.43
CA ILE A 54 -2.74 8.90 9.24
C ILE A 54 -1.93 10.17 9.51
N VAL A 55 -1.00 10.48 8.61
CA VAL A 55 -0.06 11.59 8.69
C VAL A 55 -0.24 12.53 7.51
N ASP A 56 0.20 13.77 7.67
CA ASP A 56 0.37 14.69 6.55
C ASP A 56 1.55 14.25 5.68
N LEU A 57 1.33 14.23 4.37
CA LEU A 57 2.42 14.05 3.43
C LEU A 57 3.14 15.38 3.19
N PRO A 58 4.47 15.37 3.00
CA PRO A 58 5.23 16.58 2.73
C PRO A 58 4.84 17.24 1.39
N ARG A 59 4.27 16.45 0.48
CA ARG A 59 3.67 16.88 -0.79
C ARG A 59 2.47 15.99 -1.07
N PRO A 60 1.41 16.48 -1.74
CA PRO A 60 0.31 15.64 -2.18
C PRO A 60 0.81 14.46 -3.03
N ALA A 61 0.21 13.29 -2.83
CA ALA A 61 0.45 12.13 -3.67
C ALA A 61 -0.18 12.31 -5.06
N GLU A 62 0.39 11.64 -6.04
CA GLU A 62 -0.12 11.59 -7.41
C GLU A 62 -0.98 10.33 -7.57
N GLN A 63 -2.17 10.48 -8.14
CA GLN A 63 -3.02 9.36 -8.53
C GLN A 63 -2.87 9.14 -10.03
N LEU A 64 -2.65 7.88 -10.43
CA LEU A 64 -2.66 7.53 -11.83
C LEU A 64 -4.08 7.70 -12.39
N GLU A 65 -4.19 8.47 -13.47
CA GLU A 65 -5.39 8.53 -14.28
C GLU A 65 -5.33 7.40 -15.30
N PHE A 66 -6.29 6.49 -15.23
CA PHE A 66 -6.47 5.50 -16.28
C PHE A 66 -7.30 6.15 -17.36
N MET A 67 -6.74 6.26 -18.56
CA MET A 67 -7.54 6.52 -19.75
C MET A 67 -8.44 5.30 -19.96
N GLU A 68 -9.72 5.52 -20.26
CA GLU A 68 -10.60 4.43 -20.65
C GLU A 68 -9.93 3.70 -21.81
N ALA A 69 -9.71 2.39 -21.63
CA ALA A 69 -9.24 1.57 -22.72
C ALA A 69 -10.32 1.66 -23.80
N GLY A 70 -9.98 2.28 -24.93
CA GLY A 70 -10.80 2.17 -26.13
C GLY A 70 -11.10 0.69 -26.36
N GLU A 71 -12.37 0.41 -26.65
CA GLU A 71 -12.97 -0.90 -26.87
C GLU A 71 -11.91 -1.93 -27.30
N GLY A 72 -11.55 -2.82 -26.37
CA GLY A 72 -10.54 -3.83 -26.61
C GLY A 72 -10.90 -4.59 -27.88
N GLN A 73 -9.93 -4.74 -28.78
CA GLN A 73 -10.04 -5.72 -29.86
C GLN A 73 -10.47 -7.05 -29.25
N GLU A 74 -11.58 -7.59 -29.76
CA GLU A 74 -12.13 -8.89 -29.38
C GLU A 74 -10.99 -9.91 -29.38
N LEU A 75 -10.59 -10.35 -28.19
CA LEU A 75 -9.72 -11.50 -28.04
C LEU A 75 -10.57 -12.70 -28.44
N ASP A 76 -10.30 -13.18 -29.64
CA ASP A 76 -10.85 -14.38 -30.27
C ASP A 76 -11.14 -15.47 -29.23
N GLU A 77 -12.35 -16.04 -29.30
CA GLU A 77 -12.98 -16.86 -28.27
C GLU A 77 -12.05 -17.96 -27.72
N MET A 78 -11.56 -17.78 -26.49
CA MET A 78 -11.02 -18.89 -25.71
C MET A 78 -12.20 -19.75 -25.22
N PRO A 79 -12.22 -21.08 -25.44
CA PRO A 79 -13.33 -21.91 -24.99
C PRO A 79 -13.44 -21.88 -23.47
N VAL A 80 -14.49 -21.22 -22.99
CA VAL A 80 -14.82 -21.14 -21.57
C VAL A 80 -15.38 -22.50 -21.15
N GLY A 81 -14.62 -23.23 -20.32
CA GLY A 81 -15.14 -24.43 -19.68
C GLY A 81 -16.39 -24.13 -18.84
N PRO A 82 -17.24 -25.13 -18.52
CA PRO A 82 -18.60 -24.93 -17.99
C PRO A 82 -18.70 -24.16 -16.66
N LEU A 83 -17.59 -23.83 -16.01
CA LEU A 83 -17.51 -23.10 -14.75
C LEU A 83 -16.75 -21.76 -14.84
N GLY A 84 -16.49 -21.24 -16.05
CA GLY A 84 -15.85 -19.93 -16.19
C GLY A 84 -14.41 -19.85 -15.68
N THR A 85 -13.74 -21.00 -15.49
CA THR A 85 -12.36 -21.05 -14.98
C THR A 85 -11.39 -21.10 -16.14
N VAL A 86 -10.51 -20.10 -16.24
CA VAL A 86 -9.35 -20.12 -17.14
C VAL A 86 -8.21 -20.83 -16.42
N ALA A 87 -7.76 -21.97 -16.96
CA ALA A 87 -6.57 -22.66 -16.46
C ALA A 87 -5.31 -21.96 -17.01
N LEU A 88 -4.49 -21.42 -16.12
CA LEU A 88 -3.15 -20.95 -16.46
C LEU A 88 -2.20 -22.14 -16.29
N PHE A 89 -1.73 -22.70 -17.41
CA PHE A 89 -0.55 -23.56 -17.44
C PHE A 89 0.67 -22.73 -17.82
#